data_AF-A0A960PG14-F1
#
_entry.id   AF-A0A960PG14-F1
#
_cell.length_a   1.000
_cell.length_b   1.000
_cell.length_c   1.000
_cell.angle_alpha   90.00
_cell.angle_beta   90.00
_cell.angle_gamma   90.00
#
_symmetry.space_group_name_H-M   'P 1'
#
loop_
_entity.id
_entity.type
_entity.pdbx_description
1 polymer ?
#
loop_
_entity_poly.entity_id
_entity_poly.type
_entity_poly.pdbx_seq_one_letter_code
_entity_poly.pdbx_strand_id
1 'polypeptide(L)'
;DIFQFSIELTGGRIPEFAGYKVEKQKDIAKRIGAHDFPVTNEILNAFRRYLNEHGRSKFTADELKGEANFISTRIRYNLLSSAYGNITANQVLIENDVQVKAGIETLPKARQMSEKAQVNLSKSTFFK
;
A
#
# COMPACT_ATOMS: atom_id res chain seq x y z
N ASP A 1 -10.55 -5.45 -15.45
CA ASP A 1 -10.59 -4.24 -14.61
C ASP A 1 -9.85 -4.54 -13.31
N ILE A 2 -9.18 -3.56 -12.72
CA ILE A 2 -8.32 -3.73 -11.53
C ILE A 2 -9.14 -4.26 -10.35
N PHE A 3 -10.34 -3.73 -10.14
CA PHE A 3 -11.22 -4.17 -9.05
C PHE A 3 -11.61 -5.64 -9.21
N GLN A 4 -12.14 -6.00 -10.38
CA GLN A 4 -12.56 -7.37 -10.66
C GLN A 4 -11.41 -8.38 -10.51
N PHE A 5 -10.23 -8.07 -11.05
CA PHE A 5 -9.02 -8.88 -10.86
C PHE A 5 -8.69 -9.08 -9.38
N SER A 6 -8.78 -8.01 -8.59
CA SER A 6 -8.52 -8.07 -7.14
C SER A 6 -9.52 -8.98 -6.42
N ILE A 7 -10.80 -8.93 -6.78
CA ILE A 7 -11.84 -9.82 -6.22
C ILE A 7 -11.53 -11.27 -6.55
N GLU A 8 -11.14 -11.57 -7.80
CA GLU A 8 -10.75 -12.93 -8.20
C GLU A 8 -9.53 -13.45 -7.46
N LEU A 9 -8.53 -12.58 -7.23
CA LEU A 9 -7.34 -12.90 -6.44
C LEU A 9 -7.71 -13.22 -4.99
N THR A 10 -8.52 -12.37 -4.34
CA THR A 10 -8.99 -12.60 -2.97
C THR A 10 -9.97 -13.76 -2.83
N GLY A 11 -10.65 -14.13 -3.91
CA GLY A 11 -11.53 -15.29 -3.98
C GLY A 11 -10.79 -16.60 -4.25
N GLY A 12 -9.47 -16.56 -4.50
CA GLY A 12 -8.68 -17.74 -4.86
C GLY A 12 -9.02 -18.30 -6.24
N ARG A 13 -9.58 -17.49 -7.15
CA ARG A 13 -9.92 -17.91 -8.52
C ARG A 13 -8.72 -17.89 -9.47
N ILE A 14 -7.59 -17.32 -9.03
CA ILE A 14 -6.32 -17.31 -9.75
C ILE A 14 -5.41 -18.35 -9.08
N PRO A 15 -5.25 -19.57 -9.66
CA PRO A 15 -4.61 -20.71 -8.97
C PRO A 15 -3.16 -20.43 -8.52
N GLU A 16 -2.42 -19.70 -9.34
CA GLU A 16 -1.03 -19.28 -9.06
C GLU A 16 -0.90 -18.38 -7.81
N PHE A 17 -1.99 -17.74 -7.37
CA PHE A 17 -2.04 -16.88 -6.19
C PHE A 17 -3.06 -17.34 -5.16
N ALA A 18 -3.31 -18.65 -5.03
CA ALA A 18 -4.23 -19.19 -4.03
C ALA A 18 -3.95 -18.70 -2.59
N GLY A 19 -2.69 -18.37 -2.26
CA GLY A 19 -2.29 -17.79 -0.98
C GLY A 19 -2.84 -16.39 -0.69
N TYR A 20 -3.38 -15.68 -1.69
CA TYR A 20 -4.03 -14.39 -1.52
C TYR A 20 -5.51 -14.49 -1.16
N LYS A 21 -6.04 -15.71 -1.09
CA LYS A 21 -7.42 -15.96 -0.68
C LYS A 21 -7.69 -15.36 0.70
N VAL A 22 -8.75 -14.58 0.81
CA VAL A 22 -9.21 -13.99 2.06
C VAL A 22 -10.40 -14.79 2.58
N GLU A 23 -10.22 -15.49 3.70
CA GLU A 23 -11.28 -16.35 4.25
C GLU A 23 -12.21 -15.63 5.22
N LYS A 24 -11.67 -14.71 6.03
CA LYS A 24 -12.43 -13.85 6.94
C LYS A 24 -11.76 -12.49 7.06
N GLN A 25 -12.58 -11.46 7.27
CA GLN A 25 -12.08 -10.14 7.62
C GLN A 25 -11.31 -10.23 8.94
N LYS A 26 -10.07 -9.75 8.90
CA LYS A 26 -9.15 -9.66 10.04
C LYS A 26 -9.41 -8.35 10.79
N ASP A 27 -8.72 -8.16 11.90
CA ASP A 27 -8.83 -6.97 12.75
C ASP A 27 -8.77 -5.65 11.95
N ILE A 28 -9.86 -4.89 12.02
CA ILE A 28 -10.05 -3.61 11.33
C ILE A 28 -9.04 -2.57 11.83
N ALA A 29 -8.57 -2.66 13.08
CA ALA A 29 -7.61 -1.72 13.67
C ALA A 29 -6.14 -2.02 13.32
N LYS A 30 -5.85 -3.03 12.48
CA LYS A 30 -4.48 -3.40 12.15
C LYS A 30 -3.76 -2.27 11.39
N ARG A 31 -2.59 -1.87 11.89
CA ARG A 31 -1.62 -1.07 11.13
C ARG A 31 -1.01 -1.91 9.99
N ILE A 32 -1.18 -1.48 8.74
CA ILE A 32 -0.66 -2.22 7.58
C ILE A 32 0.85 -2.03 7.48
N GLY A 33 1.60 -3.13 7.45
CA GLY A 33 3.03 -3.14 7.21
C GLY A 33 3.38 -3.25 5.72
N ALA A 34 4.65 -3.04 5.36
CA ALA A 34 5.12 -3.17 3.98
C ALA A 34 4.94 -4.58 3.39
N HIS A 35 5.01 -5.62 4.24
CA HIS A 35 4.87 -7.02 3.84
C HIS A 35 3.43 -7.54 3.88
N ASP A 36 2.47 -6.69 4.27
CA ASP A 36 1.06 -7.07 4.23
C ASP A 36 0.54 -6.94 2.79
N PHE A 37 0.11 -8.09 2.24
CA PHE A 37 -0.40 -8.23 0.87
C PHE A 37 0.54 -7.59 -0.17
N PRO A 38 1.76 -8.13 -0.35
CA PRO A 38 2.71 -7.57 -1.30
C PRO A 38 2.13 -7.72 -2.72
N VAL A 39 2.26 -6.67 -3.53
CA VAL A 39 1.93 -6.74 -4.96
C VAL A 39 3.24 -6.86 -5.72
N THR A 40 3.59 -8.11 -6.06
CA THR A 40 4.85 -8.43 -6.71
C THR A 40 4.76 -8.25 -8.24
N ASN A 41 5.90 -8.34 -8.92
CA ASN A 41 5.94 -8.26 -10.38
C ASN A 41 5.14 -9.40 -11.04
N GLU A 42 5.07 -10.56 -10.40
CA GLU A 42 4.28 -11.72 -10.85
C GLU A 42 2.79 -11.37 -10.88
N ILE A 43 2.27 -10.66 -9.87
CA ILE A 43 0.87 -10.21 -9.83
C ILE A 43 0.61 -9.15 -10.89
N LEU A 44 1.54 -8.23 -11.12
CA LEU A 44 1.41 -7.23 -12.19
C LEU A 44 1.39 -7.89 -13.57
N ASN A 45 2.22 -8.91 -13.78
CA ASN A 45 2.22 -9.68 -15.01
C ASN A 45 0.94 -10.49 -15.18
N ALA A 46 0.40 -11.07 -14.11
CA ALA A 46 -0.89 -11.75 -14.13
C ALA A 46 -2.05 -10.79 -14.44
N PHE A 47 -2.01 -9.58 -13.88
CA PHE A 47 -3.00 -8.55 -14.22
C PHE A 47 -2.95 -8.17 -15.70
N ARG A 48 -1.76 -8.06 -16.29
CA ARG A 48 -1.60 -7.82 -17.74
C ARG A 48 -2.21 -8.96 -18.57
N ARG A 49 -1.93 -10.22 -18.21
CA ARG A 49 -2.55 -11.39 -18.85
C ARG A 49 -4.07 -11.35 -18.73
N TYR A 50 -4.58 -11.06 -17.53
CA TYR A 50 -6.01 -10.95 -17.25
C TYR A 50 -6.71 -9.91 -18.12
N LEU A 51 -6.09 -8.75 -18.36
CA LEU A 51 -6.65 -7.72 -19.26
C LEU A 51 -6.74 -8.21 -20.71
N ASN A 52 -5.74 -8.96 -21.18
CA ASN A 52 -5.72 -9.53 -22.53
C ASN A 52 -6.82 -10.59 -22.70
N GLU A 53 -6.94 -11.52 -21.75
CA GLU A 53 -7.93 -12.61 -21.77
C GLU A 53 -9.37 -12.09 -21.76
N HIS A 54 -9.63 -10.98 -21.07
CA HIS A 54 -10.98 -10.40 -20.96
C HIS A 54 -11.31 -9.37 -22.04
N GLY A 55 -10.46 -9.23 -23.07
CA GLY A 55 -10.67 -8.26 -24.16
C GLY A 55 -10.66 -6.80 -23.67
N ARG A 56 -10.02 -6.52 -22.53
CA ARG A 56 -9.90 -5.17 -21.94
C ARG A 56 -8.54 -4.53 -22.20
N SER A 57 -7.81 -5.05 -23.20
CA SER A 57 -6.53 -4.57 -23.72
C SER A 57 -6.67 -3.26 -24.51
N LYS A 58 -7.27 -2.23 -23.89
CA LYS A 58 -7.27 -0.87 -24.47
C LYS A 58 -5.93 -0.16 -24.28
N PHE A 59 -5.07 -0.69 -23.42
CA PHE A 59 -3.78 -0.13 -23.07
C PHE A 59 -2.67 -1.03 -23.61
N THR A 60 -1.64 -0.40 -24.15
CA THR A 60 -0.39 -1.04 -24.56
C THR A 60 0.39 -1.55 -23.34
N ALA A 61 1.33 -2.47 -23.57
CA ALA A 61 2.21 -2.96 -22.52
C ALA A 61 3.06 -1.84 -21.89
N ASP A 62 3.45 -0.84 -22.68
CA ASP A 62 4.25 0.30 -22.22
C ASP A 62 3.44 1.27 -21.35
N GLU A 63 2.18 1.55 -21.71
CA GLU A 63 1.27 2.35 -20.87
C GLU A 63 1.03 1.66 -19.51
N LEU A 64 0.80 0.34 -19.51
CA LEU A 64 0.65 -0.44 -18.29
C LEU A 64 1.94 -0.53 -17.46
N LYS A 65 3.11 -0.32 -18.09
CA LYS A 65 4.40 -0.28 -17.40
C LYS A 65 4.65 1.11 -16.80
N GLY A 66 4.29 2.18 -17.50
CA GLY A 66 4.33 3.55 -16.97
C GLY A 66 3.47 3.70 -15.72
N GLU A 67 2.30 3.06 -15.71
CA GLU A 67 1.34 3.11 -14.60
C GLU A 67 1.53 2.00 -13.55
N ALA A 68 2.67 1.30 -13.55
CA ALA A 68 2.88 0.15 -12.67
C ALA A 68 2.72 0.50 -11.18
N ASN A 69 3.14 1.69 -10.75
CA ASN A 69 2.98 2.14 -9.36
C ASN A 69 1.50 2.36 -9.01
N PHE A 70 0.74 3.00 -9.89
CA PHE A 70 -0.69 3.22 -9.71
C PHE A 70 -1.44 1.88 -9.64
N ILE A 71 -1.19 0.99 -10.61
CA ILE A 71 -1.80 -0.34 -10.68
C ILE A 71 -1.48 -1.14 -9.42
N SER A 72 -0.20 -1.18 -9.02
CA SER A 72 0.24 -1.88 -7.81
C SER A 72 -0.46 -1.36 -6.56
N THR A 73 -0.50 -0.04 -6.40
CA THR A 73 -1.16 0.63 -5.27
C THR A 73 -2.66 0.31 -5.25
N ARG A 74 -3.32 0.33 -6.41
CA ARG A 74 -4.76 0.08 -6.51
C ARG A 74 -5.13 -1.37 -6.25
N ILE A 75 -4.34 -2.32 -6.76
CA ILE A 75 -4.49 -3.74 -6.44
C ILE A 75 -4.31 -3.92 -4.93
N ARG A 76 -3.22 -3.39 -4.36
CA ARG A 76 -2.93 -3.52 -2.92
C ARG A 76 -4.05 -2.98 -2.04
N TYR A 77 -4.57 -1.80 -2.38
CA TYR A 77 -5.75 -1.23 -1.73
C TYR A 77 -6.93 -2.20 -1.75
N ASN A 78 -7.30 -2.75 -2.91
CA ASN A 78 -8.44 -3.66 -3.02
C ASN A 78 -8.23 -4.96 -2.21
N LEU A 79 -7.02 -5.53 -2.23
CA LEU A 79 -6.69 -6.72 -1.44
C LEU A 79 -6.86 -6.46 0.06
N LEU A 80 -6.35 -5.33 0.54
CA LEU A 80 -6.49 -4.91 1.93
C LEU A 80 -7.92 -4.56 2.29
N SER A 81 -8.68 -3.95 1.38
CA SER A 81 -10.11 -3.68 1.59
C SER A 81 -10.90 -4.98 1.79
N SER A 82 -10.60 -6.02 1.01
CA SER A 82 -11.22 -7.33 1.22
C SER A 82 -10.80 -7.97 2.54
N ALA A 83 -9.54 -7.79 2.97
CA ALA A 83 -9.01 -8.43 4.18
C ALA A 83 -9.30 -7.70 5.50
N TYR A 84 -9.34 -6.36 5.50
CA TYR A 84 -9.38 -5.51 6.70
C TYR A 84 -10.46 -4.42 6.64
N GLY A 85 -11.11 -4.23 5.48
CA GLY A 85 -12.04 -3.14 5.25
C GLY A 85 -11.39 -1.87 4.70
N ASN A 86 -12.23 -0.96 4.21
CA ASN A 86 -11.77 0.23 3.48
C ASN A 86 -11.02 1.25 4.34
N ILE A 87 -11.38 1.37 5.62
CA ILE A 87 -10.75 2.34 6.54
C ILE A 87 -9.26 2.02 6.68
N THR A 88 -8.94 0.75 6.92
CA THR A 88 -7.57 0.26 7.06
C THR A 88 -6.83 0.30 5.73
N ALA A 89 -7.50 -0.06 4.63
CA ALA A 89 -6.90 -0.04 3.30
C ALA A 89 -6.52 1.36 2.81
N ASN A 90 -7.24 2.41 3.21
CA ASN A 90 -6.94 3.81 2.87
C ASN A 90 -5.52 4.23 3.29
N GLN A 91 -4.95 3.59 4.31
CA GLN A 91 -3.57 3.81 4.73
C GLN A 91 -2.59 3.72 3.54
N VAL A 92 -2.76 2.75 2.65
CA VAL A 92 -1.87 2.56 1.51
C VAL A 92 -1.97 3.69 0.49
N LEU A 93 -3.16 4.27 0.32
CA LEU A 93 -3.35 5.43 -0.55
C LEU A 93 -2.70 6.67 0.05
N ILE A 94 -2.93 6.88 1.35
CA ILE A 94 -2.38 8.01 2.12
C ILE A 94 -0.85 7.96 2.11
N GLU A 95 -0.25 6.81 2.37
CA GLU A 95 1.21 6.65 2.42
C GLU A 95 1.89 6.68 1.06
N ASN A 96 1.14 6.43 -0.03
CA ASN A 96 1.71 6.54 -1.35
C ASN A 96 1.77 8.01 -1.85
N ASP A 97 1.02 8.91 -1.21
CA ASP A 97 1.01 10.33 -1.52
C ASP A 97 2.40 10.97 -1.26
N VAL A 98 2.87 11.75 -2.23
CA VAL A 98 4.21 12.36 -2.19
C VAL A 98 4.37 13.32 -1.00
N GLN A 99 3.34 14.09 -0.67
CA GLN A 99 3.37 15.04 0.44
C GLN A 99 3.38 14.30 1.78
N VAL A 100 2.62 13.22 1.89
CA VAL A 100 2.60 12.39 3.09
C VAL A 100 3.92 11.66 3.29
N LYS A 101 4.54 11.13 2.23
CA LYS A 101 5.89 10.52 2.30
C LYS A 101 6.92 11.50 2.85
N ALA A 102 6.97 12.71 2.28
CA ALA A 102 7.88 13.76 2.76
C ALA A 102 7.60 14.11 4.23
N GLY A 103 6.33 14.23 4.62
CA GLY A 103 5.93 14.43 6.00
C GLY A 103 6.46 13.34 6.94
N ILE A 104 6.22 12.06 6.60
CA ILE A 104 6.67 10.90 7.39
C ILE A 104 8.19 10.88 7.53
N GLU A 105 8.93 11.14 6.45
CA GLU A 105 10.39 11.18 6.44
C GLU A 105 10.96 12.30 7.34
N THR A 106 10.22 13.39 7.54
CA THR A 106 10.67 14.50 8.40
C THR A 106 10.38 14.28 9.89
N LEU A 107 9.50 13.34 10.28
CA LEU A 107 9.13 13.09 11.67
C LEU A 107 10.33 12.73 12.59
N PRO A 108 11.27 11.85 12.19
CA PRO A 108 12.44 11.54 13.00
C PRO A 108 13.30 12.78 13.26
N LYS A 109 13.44 13.66 12.26
CA LYS A 109 14.19 14.91 12.37
C LYS A 109 13.51 15.88 13.33
N ALA A 110 12.19 15.99 13.27
CA ALA A 110 11.40 16.80 14.21
C ALA A 110 11.55 16.29 15.66
N ARG A 111 11.53 14.97 15.87
CA ARG A 111 11.78 14.35 17.18
C ARG A 111 13.17 14.72 17.71
N GLN A 112 14.23 14.54 16.90
CA GLN A 112 15.59 14.89 17.30
C GLN A 112 15.74 16.38 17.65
N MET A 113 15.06 17.27 16.92
CA MET A 113 15.06 18.70 17.23
C MET A 113 14.36 19.00 18.56
N SER A 114 13.22 18.35 18.84
CA SER A 114 12.51 18.48 20.11
C SER A 114 13.36 18.00 21.29
N GLU A 115 14.00 16.83 21.16
CA GLU A 115 14.90 16.28 22.19
C GLU A 115 16.07 17.24 22.47
N LYS A 116 16.71 17.76 21.42
CA LYS A 116 17.80 18.75 21.57
C LYS A 116 17.31 20.04 22.25
N ALA A 117 16.11 20.51 21.90
CA ALA A 117 15.53 21.70 22.51
C ALA A 117 15.26 21.48 24.02
N GLN A 118 14.71 20.32 24.40
CA GLN A 118 14.48 19.96 25.81
C GLN A 118 15.80 19.90 26.61
N VAL A 119 16.85 19.31 26.04
CA VAL A 119 18.18 19.25 26.68
C VAL A 119 18.78 20.65 26.86
N ASN A 120 18.58 21.56 25.90
CA ASN A 120 19.09 22.93 26.02
C ASN A 120 18.32 23.74 27.07
N LEU A 121 17.00 23.56 27.17
CA LEU A 121 16.16 24.20 28.19
C LEU A 121 16.51 23.73 29.60
N SER A 122 16.77 22.42 29.80
CA SER A 122 17.18 21.91 31.11
C SER A 122 18.55 22.46 31.52
N LYS A 123 19.54 22.48 30.60
CA LYS A 123 20.86 23.08 30.87
C LYS A 123 20.76 24.56 31.22
N SER A 124 19.95 25.33 30.50
CA SER A 124 19.74 26.76 30.79
C SER A 124 19.11 27.03 32.15
N THR A 125 18.44 26.06 32.76
CA THR A 125 17.80 26.17 34.08
C THR A 125 18.79 25.84 35.21
N PHE A 126 19.83 25.05 34.95
CA PHE A 126 20.91 24.73 35.91
C PHE A 126 22.01 25.79 36.00
N PHE A 127 22.10 26.73 35.04
CA PHE A 127 23.08 27.83 35.03
C PHE A 127 22.48 29.18 35.50
N LYS A 128 21.34 29.17 36.18
CA LYS A 128 20.78 30.30 36.92
C LYS A 128 20.81 29.99 38.42
#